data_AF-A0A812WVD7-F1
#
_entry.id   AF-A0A812WVD7-F1
#
_cell.length_a   1.000
_cell.length_b   1.000
_cell.length_c   1.000
_cell.angle_alpha   90.00
_cell.angle_beta   90.00
_cell.angle_gamma   90.00
#
_symmetry.space_group_name_H-M   'P 1'
#
loop_
_entity.id
_entity.type
_entity.pdbx_description
1 polymer ?
#
loop_
_entity_poly.entity_id
_entity_poly.type
_entity_poly.pdbx_seq_one_letter_code
_entity_poly.pdbx_strand_id
1 'polypeptide(L)'
;MKFFSGTKTPRSYQVILAASELGPYVPGLGQAYHTSILVDNMEYEFGGGGINVSKGPVSHRRFSRGHEMVHLGSTTLNPKAMMTLLTDYFQPGTYDMLRKNCNSFTSCCLHFLLGKAMDPKYTVMEGMATSLDNYTYLVRMVMPDYQPNPYAEGFSVELVCVDINHHQEMLQKAGEEKGKAWASLRRLRRKAMSGREILRNVLCGSKFA
;
A
#
# COMPACT_ATOMS: atom_id res chain seq x y z
N MET A 1 40.79 6.56 -10.93
CA MET A 1 39.43 6.85 -10.44
C MET A 1 38.60 5.56 -10.47
N LYS A 2 38.27 5.00 -9.30
CA LYS A 2 37.43 3.79 -9.17
C LYS A 2 35.96 4.18 -9.33
N PHE A 3 35.29 3.67 -10.35
CA PHE A 3 33.85 3.84 -10.51
C PHE A 3 33.13 2.98 -9.46
N PHE A 4 32.60 3.60 -8.41
CA PHE A 4 31.68 2.96 -7.48
C PHE A 4 30.37 2.64 -8.22
N SER A 5 30.22 1.39 -8.64
CA SER A 5 28.92 0.81 -8.99
C SER A 5 28.19 0.45 -7.69
N GLY A 6 27.79 1.46 -6.91
CA GLY A 6 26.99 1.25 -5.70
C GLY A 6 25.54 0.97 -6.09
N THR A 7 25.14 -0.30 -6.17
CA THR A 7 23.72 -0.64 -6.09
C THR A 7 23.28 -0.35 -4.66
N LYS A 8 22.66 0.81 -4.43
CA LYS A 8 22.03 1.12 -3.13
C LYS A 8 21.06 -0.01 -2.81
N THR A 9 21.25 -0.66 -1.66
CA THR A 9 20.25 -1.61 -1.14
C THR A 9 18.92 -0.87 -1.01
N PRO A 10 17.81 -1.46 -1.48
CA PRO A 10 16.50 -0.85 -1.31
C PRO A 10 16.25 -0.59 0.18
N ARG A 11 15.73 0.60 0.51
CA ARG A 11 15.30 0.88 1.88
C ARG A 11 14.20 -0.12 2.25
N SER A 12 14.37 -0.77 3.40
CA SER A 12 13.32 -1.57 4.02
C SER A 12 12.55 -0.71 5.01
N TYR A 13 11.24 -0.89 5.06
CA TYR A 13 10.31 -0.20 5.94
C TYR A 13 9.60 -1.21 6.83
N GLN A 14 9.46 -0.92 8.12
CA GLN A 14 8.66 -1.73 9.03
C GLN A 14 7.17 -1.48 8.79
N VAL A 15 6.35 -2.53 8.83
CA VAL A 15 4.90 -2.44 8.64
C VAL A 15 4.20 -2.95 9.90
N ILE A 16 3.40 -2.08 10.50
CA ILE A 16 2.69 -2.33 11.75
C ILE A 16 1.22 -1.98 11.54
N LEU A 17 0.31 -2.88 11.93
CA LEU A 17 -1.11 -2.57 12.02
C LEU A 17 -1.40 -2.04 13.42
N ALA A 18 -2.07 -0.91 13.50
CA ALA A 18 -2.62 -0.40 14.75
C ALA A 18 -4.13 -0.65 14.77
N ALA A 19 -4.66 -1.11 15.90
CA ALA A 19 -6.09 -1.33 16.06
C ALA A 19 -6.59 -0.85 17.43
N SER A 20 -7.77 -0.24 17.44
CA SER A 20 -8.49 0.16 18.65
C SER A 20 -9.91 -0.37 18.62
N GLU A 21 -10.36 -0.92 19.74
CA GLU A 21 -11.74 -1.37 19.90
C GLU A 21 -12.73 -0.18 19.80
N LEU A 22 -13.73 -0.33 18.94
CA LEU A 22 -14.86 0.58 18.78
C LEU A 22 -16.08 0.01 19.50
N GLY A 23 -16.61 0.77 20.47
CA GLY A 23 -17.84 0.40 21.17
C GLY A 23 -17.75 -0.91 21.97
N PRO A 24 -18.89 -1.39 22.50
CA PRO A 24 -18.95 -2.64 23.25
C PRO A 24 -18.84 -3.86 22.33
N TYR A 25 -18.39 -4.98 22.89
CA TYR A 25 -18.53 -6.29 22.26
C TYR A 25 -20.01 -6.67 22.13
N VAL A 26 -20.43 -7.12 20.95
CA VAL A 26 -21.80 -7.54 20.68
C VAL A 26 -21.85 -9.06 20.47
N PRO A 27 -22.52 -9.85 21.33
CA PRO A 27 -22.64 -11.30 21.14
C PRO A 27 -23.21 -11.67 19.77
N GLY A 28 -22.58 -12.63 19.10
CA GLY A 28 -22.96 -13.07 17.75
C GLY A 28 -22.43 -12.18 16.61
N LEU A 29 -22.01 -10.95 16.89
CA LEU A 29 -21.44 -10.03 15.91
C LEU A 29 -19.93 -9.84 16.11
N GLY A 30 -19.46 -9.72 17.35
CA GLY A 30 -18.05 -9.56 17.70
C GLY A 30 -17.68 -8.16 18.19
N GLN A 31 -16.40 -7.82 18.07
CA GLN A 31 -15.83 -6.53 18.44
C GLN A 31 -15.59 -5.71 17.17
N ALA A 32 -16.10 -4.48 17.12
CA ALA A 32 -15.73 -3.55 16.06
C ALA A 32 -14.36 -2.93 16.33
N TYR A 33 -13.62 -2.60 15.27
CA TYR A 33 -12.29 -2.01 15.36
C TYR A 33 -12.14 -0.81 14.44
N HIS A 34 -11.41 0.19 14.91
CA HIS A 34 -10.75 1.20 14.08
C HIS A 34 -9.32 0.74 13.83
N THR A 35 -8.87 0.77 12.58
CA THR A 35 -7.51 0.36 12.22
C THR A 35 -6.79 1.41 11.39
N SER A 36 -5.46 1.35 11.43
CA SER A 36 -4.57 2.10 10.55
C SER A 36 -3.31 1.28 10.27
N ILE A 37 -2.55 1.68 9.25
CA ILE A 37 -1.24 1.09 8.98
C ILE A 37 -0.14 2.09 9.29
N LEU A 38 0.89 1.65 10.01
CA LEU A 38 2.12 2.40 10.16
C LEU A 38 3.18 1.80 9.24
N VAL A 39 3.83 2.67 8.47
CA VAL A 39 5.07 2.36 7.77
C VAL A 39 6.21 3.16 8.40
N ASP A 40 7.14 2.44 9.03
CA ASP A 40 8.05 2.95 10.05
C ASP A 40 7.28 3.68 11.17
N ASN A 41 7.32 5.02 11.19
CA ASN A 41 6.63 5.86 12.17
C ASN A 41 5.59 6.79 11.51
N MET A 42 5.20 6.49 10.27
CA MET A 42 4.16 7.23 9.55
C MET A 42 2.89 6.40 9.52
N GLU A 43 1.85 6.87 10.19
CA GLU A 43 0.50 6.31 10.16
C GLU A 43 -0.23 6.77 8.90
N TYR A 44 -0.98 5.85 8.30
CA TYR A 44 -1.92 6.08 7.23
C TYR A 44 -3.28 5.53 7.68
N GLU A 45 -4.29 6.37 7.65
CA GLU A 45 -5.66 6.05 8.06
C GLU A 45 -6.65 6.65 7.07
N PHE A 46 -7.84 6.06 6.97
CA PHE A 46 -8.91 6.57 6.13
C PHE A 46 -10.11 6.95 6.98
N GLY A 47 -10.58 8.18 6.78
CA GLY A 47 -11.76 8.74 7.43
C GLY A 47 -12.62 9.54 6.46
N GLY A 48 -13.62 10.26 6.99
CA GLY A 48 -14.53 11.09 6.18
C GLY A 48 -13.82 12.15 5.32
N GLY A 49 -12.66 12.64 5.76
CA GLY A 49 -11.83 13.59 5.03
C GLY A 49 -10.92 12.98 3.96
N GLY A 50 -10.98 11.68 3.72
CA GLY A 50 -10.05 10.96 2.84
C GLY A 50 -8.92 10.28 3.62
N ILE A 51 -7.83 9.97 2.93
CA ILE A 51 -6.63 9.41 3.56
C ILE A 51 -5.89 10.50 4.33
N ASN A 52 -5.55 10.23 5.58
CA ASN A 52 -4.78 11.10 6.45
C ASN A 52 -3.45 10.44 6.80
N VAL A 53 -2.40 11.27 6.95
CA VAL A 53 -1.03 10.81 7.22
C VAL A 53 -0.46 11.55 8.41
N SER A 54 -0.07 10.80 9.43
CA SER A 54 0.38 11.32 10.73
C SER A 54 1.68 10.67 11.18
N LYS A 55 2.42 11.35 12.06
CA LYS A 55 3.59 10.76 12.71
C LYS A 55 3.16 10.05 14.00
N GLY A 56 3.33 8.73 14.04
CA GLY A 56 2.80 7.85 15.08
C GLY A 56 1.28 7.62 14.97
N PRO A 57 0.71 6.76 15.85
CA PRO A 57 -0.70 6.34 15.78
C PRO A 57 -1.65 7.41 16.35
N VAL A 58 -1.74 8.55 15.67
CA VAL A 58 -2.55 9.71 16.09
C VAL A 58 -4.04 9.40 16.04
N SER A 59 -4.50 8.66 15.02
CA SER A 59 -5.93 8.33 14.87
C SER A 59 -6.48 7.51 16.04
N HIS A 60 -5.60 6.79 16.74
CA HIS A 60 -5.90 5.94 17.89
C HIS A 60 -5.95 6.67 19.24
N ARG A 61 -5.54 7.94 19.33
CA ARG A 61 -5.46 8.68 20.61
C ARG A 61 -6.82 8.97 21.24
N ARG A 62 -7.88 9.02 20.43
CA ARG A 62 -9.25 9.28 20.88
C ARG A 62 -9.89 8.07 21.59
N PHE A 63 -9.26 6.91 21.56
CA PHE A 63 -9.82 5.67 22.10
C PHE A 63 -9.34 5.45 23.53
N SER A 64 -10.28 5.45 24.48
CA SER A 64 -9.99 5.33 25.91
C SER A 64 -9.42 3.96 26.33
N ARG A 65 -9.66 2.92 25.53
CA ARG A 65 -9.21 1.53 25.77
C ARG A 65 -7.80 1.26 25.22
N GLY A 66 -7.14 2.28 24.67
CA GLY A 66 -5.83 2.15 24.06
C GLY A 66 -5.87 1.57 22.64
N HIS A 67 -4.71 1.14 22.16
CA HIS A 67 -4.54 0.51 20.86
C HIS A 67 -3.52 -0.62 20.94
N GLU A 68 -3.75 -1.68 20.16
CA GLU A 68 -2.76 -2.70 19.89
C GLU A 68 -1.87 -2.31 18.71
N MET A 69 -0.61 -2.74 18.75
CA MET A 69 0.38 -2.54 17.68
C MET A 69 0.89 -3.91 17.24
N VAL A 70 0.40 -4.37 16.09
CA VAL A 70 0.73 -5.69 15.54
C VAL A 70 1.83 -5.55 14.49
N HIS A 71 3.02 -6.05 14.80
CA HIS A 71 4.15 -6.06 13.86
C HIS A 71 3.92 -7.14 12.80
N LEU A 72 3.77 -6.74 11.53
CA LEU A 72 3.39 -7.64 10.45
C LEU A 72 4.55 -8.02 9.51
N GLY A 73 5.66 -7.27 9.58
CA GLY A 73 6.89 -7.55 8.85
C GLY A 73 7.53 -6.29 8.31
N SER A 74 8.23 -6.44 7.19
CA SER A 74 8.87 -5.32 6.50
C SER A 74 8.67 -5.40 4.99
N THR A 75 8.76 -4.26 4.32
CA THR A 75 8.61 -4.14 2.86
C THR A 75 9.68 -3.24 2.26
N THR A 76 10.01 -3.44 0.99
CA THR A 76 10.85 -2.52 0.21
C THR A 76 10.01 -1.60 -0.67
N LEU A 77 8.69 -1.80 -0.69
CA LEU A 77 7.75 -1.00 -1.46
C LEU A 77 7.63 0.40 -0.85
N ASN A 78 7.58 1.41 -1.73
CA ASN A 78 7.53 2.81 -1.31
C ASN A 78 6.11 3.19 -0.87
N PRO A 79 5.90 3.67 0.37
CA PRO A 79 4.60 4.13 0.84
C PRO A 79 3.98 5.24 0.00
N LYS A 80 4.79 6.07 -0.68
CA LYS A 80 4.27 7.08 -1.61
C LYS A 80 3.60 6.46 -2.84
N ALA A 81 4.09 5.30 -3.31
CA ALA A 81 3.48 4.59 -4.42
C ALA A 81 2.14 3.97 -4.00
N MET A 82 2.09 3.38 -2.79
CA MET A 82 0.84 2.93 -2.17
C MET A 82 -0.18 4.08 -2.13
N MET A 83 0.22 5.25 -1.62
CA MET A 83 -0.65 6.42 -1.55
C MET A 83 -1.14 6.88 -2.92
N THR A 84 -0.25 6.91 -3.92
CA THR A 84 -0.61 7.32 -5.29
C THR A 84 -1.71 6.43 -5.85
N LEU A 85 -1.62 5.11 -5.64
CA LEU A 85 -2.62 4.17 -6.11
C LEU A 85 -3.92 4.23 -5.30
N LEU A 86 -3.82 4.24 -3.96
CA LEU A 86 -5.01 4.12 -3.10
C LEU A 86 -5.83 5.41 -2.99
N THR A 87 -5.27 6.58 -3.30
CA THR A 87 -6.01 7.86 -3.21
C THR A 87 -7.24 7.89 -4.12
N ASP A 88 -7.16 7.28 -5.31
CA ASP A 88 -8.29 7.25 -6.25
C ASP A 88 -9.45 6.41 -5.72
N TYR A 89 -9.14 5.36 -4.95
CA TYR A 89 -10.13 4.53 -4.29
C TYR A 89 -10.66 5.15 -3.01
N PHE A 90 -9.86 5.88 -2.24
CA PHE A 90 -10.21 6.36 -0.89
C PHE A 90 -10.32 7.89 -0.84
N GLN A 91 -11.21 8.43 -1.67
CA GLN A 91 -11.43 9.88 -1.80
C GLN A 91 -12.17 10.48 -0.58
N PRO A 92 -11.95 11.78 -0.29
CA PRO A 92 -12.75 12.51 0.68
C PRO A 92 -14.26 12.39 0.40
N GLY A 93 -15.07 12.29 1.46
CA GLY A 93 -16.52 12.16 1.35
C GLY A 93 -17.04 10.78 0.93
N THR A 94 -16.16 9.79 0.71
CA THR A 94 -16.56 8.43 0.32
C THR A 94 -16.54 7.41 1.46
N TYR A 95 -16.25 7.85 2.68
CA TYR A 95 -16.24 6.97 3.86
C TYR A 95 -17.66 6.44 4.16
N ASP A 96 -17.77 5.14 4.38
CA ASP A 96 -18.96 4.45 4.87
C ASP A 96 -18.56 3.47 5.96
N MET A 97 -19.20 3.56 7.12
CA MET A 97 -18.85 2.77 8.31
C MET A 97 -18.84 1.25 8.06
N LEU A 98 -19.67 0.74 7.14
CA LEU A 98 -19.83 -0.70 6.91
C LEU A 98 -19.25 -1.14 5.58
N ARG A 99 -19.33 -0.33 4.52
CA ARG A 99 -18.87 -0.73 3.18
C ARG A 99 -17.42 -0.34 2.89
N LYS A 100 -16.99 0.84 3.34
CA LYS A 100 -15.74 1.47 2.93
C LYS A 100 -15.21 2.37 4.04
N ASN A 101 -14.49 1.77 4.96
CA ASN A 101 -14.00 2.42 6.18
C ASN A 101 -12.48 2.26 6.34
N CYS A 102 -11.97 2.61 7.52
CA CYS A 102 -10.56 2.46 7.89
C CYS A 102 -9.99 1.03 7.78
N ASN A 103 -10.78 -0.03 8.03
CA ASN A 103 -10.33 -1.42 7.94
C ASN A 103 -10.25 -1.91 6.49
N SER A 104 -11.20 -1.47 5.64
CA SER A 104 -11.10 -1.71 4.20
C SER A 104 -9.83 -1.06 3.60
N PHE A 105 -9.51 0.16 4.03
CA PHE A 105 -8.27 0.84 3.65
C PHE A 105 -7.03 0.10 4.14
N THR A 106 -6.99 -0.26 5.43
CA THR A 106 -5.89 -1.02 6.02
C THR A 106 -5.68 -2.36 5.32
N SER A 107 -6.76 -3.05 4.91
CA SER A 107 -6.69 -4.28 4.12
C SER A 107 -5.97 -4.07 2.78
N CYS A 108 -6.35 -3.04 2.02
CA CYS A 108 -5.70 -2.70 0.77
C CYS A 108 -4.23 -2.31 0.96
N CYS A 109 -3.91 -1.58 2.03
CA CYS A 109 -2.52 -1.26 2.39
C CYS A 109 -1.69 -2.52 2.68
N LEU A 110 -2.23 -3.46 3.46
CA LEU A 110 -1.55 -4.73 3.78
C LEU A 110 -1.30 -5.57 2.53
N HIS A 111 -2.29 -5.63 1.65
CA HIS A 111 -2.16 -6.31 0.38
C HIS A 111 -1.07 -5.66 -0.47
N PHE A 112 -1.08 -4.33 -0.61
CA PHE A 112 -0.05 -3.61 -1.35
C PHE A 112 1.35 -3.83 -0.77
N LEU A 113 1.53 -3.63 0.54
CA LEU A 113 2.85 -3.59 1.17
C LEU A 113 3.46 -4.97 1.41
N LEU A 114 2.63 -5.96 1.75
CA LEU A 114 3.08 -7.27 2.21
C LEU A 114 2.48 -8.45 1.43
N GLY A 115 1.51 -8.22 0.55
CA GLY A 115 0.77 -9.30 -0.12
C GLY A 115 -0.03 -10.16 0.86
N LYS A 116 -0.45 -9.59 1.99
CA LYS A 116 -1.15 -10.32 3.07
C LYS A 116 -2.61 -9.89 3.16
N ALA A 117 -3.48 -10.86 3.41
CA ALA A 117 -4.84 -10.61 3.85
C ALA A 117 -4.86 -10.08 5.29
N MET A 118 -5.84 -9.23 5.59
CA MET A 118 -6.10 -8.76 6.94
C MET A 118 -6.75 -9.86 7.79
N ASP A 119 -6.48 -9.88 9.09
CA ASP A 119 -7.13 -10.81 10.00
C ASP A 119 -8.66 -10.50 10.04
N PRO A 120 -9.53 -11.49 9.77
CA PRO A 120 -10.97 -11.31 9.74
C PRO A 120 -11.58 -10.71 11.02
N LYS A 121 -10.90 -10.84 12.17
CA LYS A 121 -11.37 -10.21 13.42
C LYS A 121 -11.51 -8.69 13.32
N TYR A 122 -10.81 -8.05 12.40
CA TYR A 122 -10.87 -6.60 12.19
C TYR A 122 -11.91 -6.17 11.16
N THR A 123 -12.46 -7.11 10.37
CA THR A 123 -13.40 -6.81 9.28
C THR A 123 -14.85 -7.17 9.65
N VAL A 124 -15.15 -7.16 10.95
CA VAL A 124 -16.46 -7.52 11.49
C VAL A 124 -17.56 -6.57 10.99
N MET A 125 -17.27 -5.27 10.92
CA MET A 125 -18.24 -4.25 10.47
C MET A 125 -18.59 -4.42 8.99
N GLU A 126 -17.64 -4.84 8.16
CA GLU A 126 -17.82 -5.13 6.74
C GLU A 126 -18.68 -6.36 6.54
N GLY A 127 -18.51 -7.39 7.36
CA GLY A 127 -19.40 -8.56 7.38
C GLY A 127 -20.86 -8.18 7.66
N MET A 128 -21.11 -7.11 8.44
CA MET A 128 -22.46 -6.58 8.66
C MET A 128 -23.03 -5.89 7.43
N ALA A 129 -22.21 -5.30 6.56
CA ALA A 129 -22.68 -4.69 5.31
C ALA A 129 -23.34 -5.72 4.38
N THR A 130 -22.76 -6.93 4.28
CA THR A 130 -23.39 -8.04 3.56
C THR A 130 -24.77 -8.41 4.13
N SER A 131 -24.98 -8.15 5.42
CA SER A 131 -26.27 -8.32 6.08
C SER A 131 -27.24 -7.15 5.83
N LEU A 132 -26.75 -5.93 5.56
CA LEU A 132 -27.57 -4.76 5.21
C LEU A 132 -28.35 -4.95 3.93
N ASP A 133 -27.71 -5.54 2.91
CA ASP A 133 -28.31 -5.72 1.58
C ASP A 133 -29.50 -6.69 1.64
N ASN A 134 -29.57 -7.52 2.68
CA ASN A 134 -30.67 -8.46 2.92
C ASN A 134 -31.63 -7.98 4.02
N TYR A 135 -31.16 -7.20 5.01
CA TYR A 135 -31.92 -6.83 6.22
C TYR A 135 -31.56 -5.45 6.77
N THR A 136 -31.80 -4.39 6.01
CA THR A 136 -31.49 -2.99 6.40
C THR A 136 -32.08 -2.59 7.76
N TYR A 137 -33.25 -3.12 8.12
CA TYR A 137 -33.90 -2.82 9.41
C TYR A 137 -33.12 -3.37 10.62
N LEU A 138 -32.48 -4.55 10.51
CA LEU A 138 -31.72 -5.16 11.61
C LEU A 138 -30.50 -4.32 11.96
N VAL A 139 -29.82 -3.78 10.95
CA VAL A 139 -28.62 -2.98 11.17
C VAL A 139 -28.95 -1.66 11.83
N ARG A 140 -30.09 -1.04 11.49
CA ARG A 140 -30.57 0.17 12.18
C ARG A 140 -30.99 -0.09 13.63
N MET A 141 -31.35 -1.32 14.02
CA MET A 141 -31.59 -1.64 15.42
C MET A 141 -30.30 -1.63 16.25
N VAL A 142 -29.16 -1.99 15.65
CA VAL A 142 -27.85 -2.04 16.33
C VAL A 142 -27.09 -0.72 16.18
N MET A 143 -27.25 -0.04 15.05
CA MET A 143 -26.63 1.25 14.73
C MET A 143 -27.68 2.22 14.20
N PRO A 144 -28.48 2.84 15.09
CA PRO A 144 -29.62 3.67 14.70
C PRO A 144 -29.21 4.90 13.87
N ASP A 145 -28.01 5.43 14.13
CA ASP A 145 -27.49 6.61 13.45
C ASP A 145 -26.74 6.29 12.14
N TYR A 146 -26.65 5.01 11.76
CA TYR A 146 -25.98 4.63 10.52
C TYR A 146 -26.78 5.09 9.30
N GLN A 147 -26.14 5.92 8.48
CA GLN A 147 -26.62 6.32 7.17
C GLN A 147 -25.65 5.80 6.10
N PRO A 148 -26.10 4.96 5.15
CA PRO A 148 -25.26 4.53 4.06
C PRO A 148 -24.78 5.71 3.22
N ASN A 149 -23.52 5.68 2.84
CA ASN A 149 -22.96 6.64 1.89
C ASN A 149 -23.12 6.10 0.45
N PRO A 150 -23.90 6.76 -0.42
CA PRO A 150 -24.08 6.29 -1.80
C PRO A 150 -22.77 6.27 -2.59
N TYR A 151 -21.77 7.08 -2.24
CA TYR A 151 -20.46 7.07 -2.90
C TYR A 151 -19.57 5.88 -2.52
N ALA A 152 -19.99 5.07 -1.55
CA ALA A 152 -19.35 3.81 -1.19
C ALA A 152 -20.06 2.58 -1.80
N GLU A 153 -21.15 2.79 -2.54
CA GLU A 153 -21.87 1.72 -3.21
C GLU A 153 -20.98 1.03 -4.26
N GLY A 154 -21.01 -0.31 -4.29
CA GLY A 154 -20.20 -1.12 -5.21
C GLY A 154 -18.71 -1.16 -4.89
N PHE A 155 -18.24 -0.53 -3.81
CA PHE A 155 -16.86 -0.67 -3.35
C PHE A 155 -16.57 -2.12 -2.95
N SER A 156 -15.41 -2.65 -3.38
CA SER A 156 -14.94 -3.99 -3.04
C SER A 156 -13.43 -3.97 -2.81
N VAL A 157 -13.01 -4.47 -1.64
CA VAL A 157 -11.59 -4.63 -1.30
C VAL A 157 -10.92 -5.59 -2.27
N GLU A 158 -11.62 -6.66 -2.67
CA GLU A 158 -11.13 -7.67 -3.60
C GLU A 158 -10.79 -7.07 -4.96
N LEU A 159 -11.67 -6.23 -5.51
CA LEU A 159 -11.42 -5.56 -6.79
C LEU A 159 -10.24 -4.58 -6.70
N VAL A 160 -10.09 -3.85 -5.59
CA VAL A 160 -8.91 -3.00 -5.35
C VAL A 160 -7.63 -3.85 -5.28
N CYS A 161 -7.67 -5.00 -4.60
CA CYS A 161 -6.53 -5.92 -4.53
C CYS A 161 -6.15 -6.51 -5.89
N VAL A 162 -7.12 -6.79 -6.77
CA VAL A 162 -6.86 -7.19 -8.15
C VAL A 162 -6.15 -6.08 -8.93
N ASP A 163 -6.60 -4.84 -8.80
CA ASP A 163 -5.94 -3.69 -9.46
C ASP A 163 -4.52 -3.47 -8.92
N ILE A 164 -4.32 -3.58 -7.60
CA ILE A 164 -2.99 -3.55 -6.97
C ILE A 164 -2.06 -4.57 -7.63
N ASN A 165 -2.50 -5.82 -7.76
CA ASN A 165 -1.70 -6.88 -8.38
C ASN A 165 -1.35 -6.53 -9.84
N HIS A 166 -2.34 -6.08 -10.61
CA HIS A 166 -2.14 -5.67 -12.00
C HIS A 166 -1.12 -4.54 -12.12
N HIS A 167 -1.23 -3.51 -11.29
CA HIS A 167 -0.31 -2.38 -11.27
C HIS A 167 1.13 -2.82 -10.91
N GLN A 168 1.29 -3.69 -9.91
CA GLN A 168 2.59 -4.23 -9.52
C GLN A 168 3.23 -5.07 -10.63
N GLU A 169 2.45 -5.91 -11.32
CA GLU A 169 2.93 -6.66 -12.48
C GLU A 169 3.40 -5.75 -13.63
N MET A 170 2.65 -4.68 -13.91
CA MET A 170 3.02 -3.71 -14.94
C MET A 170 4.33 -2.98 -14.58
N LEU A 171 4.49 -2.58 -13.33
CA LEU A 171 5.72 -1.95 -12.85
C LEU A 171 6.92 -2.90 -12.93
N GLN A 172 6.72 -4.17 -12.61
CA GLN A 172 7.78 -5.19 -12.72
C GLN A 172 8.22 -5.38 -14.18
N LYS A 173 7.27 -5.56 -15.11
CA LYS A 173 7.57 -5.71 -16.54
C LYS A 173 8.31 -4.49 -17.10
N ALA A 174 7.85 -3.27 -16.78
CA ALA A 174 8.50 -2.04 -17.20
C ALA A 174 9.93 -1.89 -16.62
N GLY A 175 10.14 -2.35 -15.38
CA GLY A 175 11.46 -2.39 -14.74
C GLY A 175 12.42 -3.35 -15.45
N GLU A 176 11.95 -4.54 -15.81
CA GLU A 176 12.71 -5.54 -16.55
C GLU A 176 13.12 -5.05 -17.95
N GLU A 177 12.20 -4.42 -18.68
CA GLU A 177 12.46 -3.84 -19.99
C GLU A 177 13.51 -2.72 -19.93
N LYS A 178 13.37 -1.80 -18.97
CA LYS A 178 14.38 -0.75 -18.72
C LYS A 178 15.74 -1.36 -18.36
N GLY A 179 15.76 -2.41 -17.54
CA GLY A 179 16.98 -3.14 -17.18
C GLY A 179 17.69 -3.74 -18.40
N LYS A 180 16.93 -4.39 -19.29
CA LYS A 180 17.43 -4.94 -20.56
C LYS A 180 18.00 -3.84 -21.47
N ALA A 181 17.29 -2.71 -21.60
CA ALA A 181 17.74 -1.57 -22.38
C ALA A 181 19.06 -0.99 -21.84
N TRP A 182 19.17 -0.79 -20.53
CA TRP A 182 20.40 -0.31 -19.88
C TRP A 182 21.58 -1.29 -20.03
N ALA A 183 21.33 -2.60 -19.96
CA ALA A 183 22.35 -3.62 -20.19
C ALA A 183 22.88 -3.58 -21.63
N SER A 184 21.99 -3.42 -22.61
CA SER A 184 22.34 -3.23 -24.03
C SER A 184 23.16 -1.96 -24.26
N LEU A 185 22.73 -0.82 -23.72
CA LEU A 185 23.49 0.44 -23.80
C LEU A 185 24.88 0.32 -23.17
N ARG A 186 25.00 -0.34 -22.01
CA ARG A 186 26.30 -0.63 -21.37
C ARG A 186 27.20 -1.52 -22.24
N ARG A 187 26.63 -2.49 -22.97
CA ARG A 187 27.39 -3.35 -23.90
C ARG A 187 27.87 -2.55 -25.12
N LEU A 188 27.02 -1.73 -25.72
CA LEU A 188 27.37 -0.84 -26.84
C LEU A 188 28.46 0.14 -26.45
N ARG A 189 28.33 0.79 -25.29
CA ARG A 189 29.34 1.74 -24.77
C ARG A 189 30.70 1.07 -24.54
N ARG A 190 30.73 -0.16 -24.01
CA ARG A 190 31.98 -0.94 -23.85
C ARG A 190 32.63 -1.26 -25.19
N LYS A 191 31.86 -1.71 -26.19
CA LYS A 191 32.36 -1.97 -27.55
C LYS A 191 32.93 -0.71 -28.20
N ALA A 192 32.24 0.43 -28.10
CA ALA A 192 32.70 1.70 -28.67
C ALA A 192 33.98 2.21 -28.00
N MET A 193 34.13 2.03 -26.69
CA MET A 193 35.36 2.37 -25.95
C MET A 193 36.54 1.51 -26.41
N SER A 194 36.34 0.18 -26.52
CA SER A 194 37.37 -0.74 -27.03
C SER A 194 37.76 -0.44 -28.48
N GLY A 195 36.81 -0.14 -29.36
CA GLY A 195 37.09 0.26 -30.75
C GLY A 195 37.88 1.58 -30.85
N ARG A 196 37.57 2.56 -29.99
CA ARG A 196 38.37 3.81 -29.89
C ARG A 196 39.79 3.56 -29.40
N GLU A 197 39.99 2.60 -28.51
CA GLU A 197 41.30 2.22 -27.99
C GLU A 197 42.14 1.49 -29.06
N ILE A 198 41.52 0.60 -29.85
CA ILE A 198 42.13 -0.03 -31.02
C ILE A 198 42.54 1.02 -32.06
N LEU A 199 41.63 1.93 -32.44
CA LEU A 199 41.93 3.01 -33.40
C LEU A 199 43.06 3.92 -32.92
N ARG A 200 43.09 4.25 -31.63
CA ARG A 200 44.17 5.05 -31.04
C ARG A 200 45.51 4.31 -31.10
N ASN A 201 45.53 3.01 -30.84
CA ASN A 201 46.75 2.21 -30.92
C ASN A 201 47.27 2.04 -32.37
N VAL A 202 46.37 1.91 -33.35
CA VAL A 202 46.73 1.85 -34.78
C VAL A 202 47.31 3.19 -35.28
N LEU A 203 46.71 4.31 -34.87
CA LEU A 203 47.16 5.66 -35.27
C LEU A 203 48.44 6.12 -34.54
N CYS A 204 48.68 5.66 -33.31
CA CYS A 204 49.93 5.94 -32.60
C CYS A 204 51.07 4.96 -32.94
N GLY A 205 50.75 3.74 -33.39
CA GLY A 205 51.74 2.72 -33.77
C GLY A 205 52.38 2.91 -35.16
N SER A 206 51.87 3.83 -35.98
CA SER A 206 52.35 4.08 -37.35
C SER A 206 53.49 5.11 -37.45
N LYS A 207 54.21 5.38 -36.35
CA LYS A 207 55.34 6.34 -36.33
C LYS A 207 56.74 5.73 -36.27
N PHE A 208 56.90 4.42 -36.45
CA PHE A 208 58.23 3.81 -36.55
C PHE A 208 58.26 2.77 -37.67
N ALA A 209 58.60 3.23 -38.87
CA ALA A 209 59.22 2.46 -39.94
C ALA A 209 60.08 3.44 -40.75
#